data_AF-A0A968GXG4-F1
#
_entry.id   AF-A0A968GXG4-F1
#
_cell.length_a   1.000
_cell.length_b   1.000
_cell.length_c   1.000
_cell.angle_alpha   90.00
_cell.angle_beta   90.00
_cell.angle_gamma   90.00
#
_symmetry.space_group_name_H-M   'P 1'
#
loop_
_entity.id
_entity.type
_entity.pdbx_description
1 polymer ?
#
loop_
_entity_poly.entity_id
_entity_poly.type
_entity_poly.pdbx_seq_one_letter_code
_entity_poly.pdbx_strand_id
1 'polypeptide(L)'
;MSAGRGTAAVPRRRRAATLGRFLLWLATAVAVVGAVLAFGIVLGTSDLVRSLGTGGQTPQPTAVEPSPTPWLRSIAPGQLAMPPGSDCAACHLNPDGGIGLRPIPALAHPVHGWTTCTECHDNQRLVETAPGHNGIHADQCLVCHTEADGPAPTPQHPSLAGADCLGCHGKIAPLPSSMADRPSELCWLCHQSQ
;
A
#
# COMPACT_ATOMS: atom_id res chain seq x y z
N MET A 1 52.44 58.21 -40.91
CA MET A 1 52.49 58.02 -39.45
C MET A 1 52.08 56.60 -39.15
N SER A 2 53.07 55.74 -38.83
CA SER A 2 52.93 54.29 -38.66
C SER A 2 52.36 53.92 -37.29
N ALA A 3 51.40 53.01 -37.26
CA ALA A 3 50.95 52.34 -36.04
C ALA A 3 51.39 50.86 -36.10
N GLY A 4 52.38 50.51 -35.27
CA GLY A 4 52.91 49.16 -35.13
C GLY A 4 52.00 48.28 -34.27
N ARG A 5 51.70 47.07 -34.75
CA ARG A 5 51.01 46.02 -33.99
C ARG A 5 52.04 45.26 -33.15
N GLY A 6 51.94 45.36 -31.83
CA GLY A 6 52.68 44.51 -30.90
C GLY A 6 52.01 43.14 -30.77
N THR A 7 52.76 42.08 -31.03
CA THR A 7 52.36 40.69 -30.80
C THR A 7 52.70 40.30 -29.35
N ALA A 8 51.67 40.01 -28.54
CA ALA A 8 51.84 39.50 -27.19
C ALA A 8 52.05 37.97 -27.21
N ALA A 9 53.14 37.51 -26.57
CA ALA A 9 53.46 36.10 -26.42
C ALA A 9 52.56 35.43 -25.35
N VAL A 10 51.94 34.31 -25.73
CA VAL A 10 51.08 33.51 -24.84
C VAL A 10 51.93 32.57 -23.97
N PRO A 11 51.81 32.59 -22.63
CA PRO A 11 52.59 31.73 -21.76
C PRO A 11 52.07 30.28 -21.78
N ARG A 12 52.94 29.37 -22.20
CA ARG A 12 52.72 27.92 -22.22
C ARG A 12 53.01 27.34 -20.83
N ARG A 13 52.01 27.24 -19.95
CA ARG A 13 52.19 26.61 -18.62
C ARG A 13 51.17 25.52 -18.29
N ARG A 14 51.73 24.37 -17.89
CA ARG A 14 51.23 23.37 -16.91
C ARG A 14 50.03 22.50 -17.32
N ARG A 15 50.21 21.53 -18.22
CA ARG A 15 49.25 20.42 -18.46
C ARG A 15 49.51 19.14 -17.65
N ALA A 16 50.57 19.06 -16.85
CA ALA A 16 50.97 17.81 -16.21
C ALA A 16 50.23 17.48 -14.90
N ALA A 17 49.63 18.47 -14.21
CA ALA A 17 49.05 18.26 -12.87
C ALA A 17 47.60 17.71 -12.88
N THR A 18 46.88 17.83 -13.99
CA THR A 18 45.48 17.42 -14.11
C THR A 18 45.33 15.92 -14.39
N LEU A 19 46.31 15.29 -15.06
CA LEU A 19 46.24 13.87 -15.41
C LEU A 19 46.36 12.95 -14.18
N GLY A 20 47.22 13.31 -13.22
CA GLY A 20 47.40 12.52 -12.00
C GLY A 20 46.17 12.51 -11.08
N ARG A 21 45.44 13.63 -11.00
CA ARG A 21 44.21 13.71 -10.21
C ARG A 21 43.07 12.89 -10.82
N PHE A 22 43.01 12.81 -12.15
CA PHE A 22 41.98 12.03 -12.84
C PHE A 22 42.20 10.52 -12.67
N LEU A 23 43.45 10.05 -12.76
CA LEU A 23 43.79 8.64 -12.56
C LEU A 23 43.52 8.16 -11.12
N LEU A 24 43.77 9.02 -10.11
CA LEU A 24 43.47 8.71 -8.72
C LEU A 24 41.96 8.58 -8.47
N TRP A 25 41.15 9.47 -9.06
CA TRP A 25 39.69 9.43 -8.96
C TRP A 25 39.09 8.16 -9.60
N LEU A 26 39.64 7.75 -10.75
CA LEU A 26 39.19 6.55 -11.45
C LEU A 26 39.48 5.28 -10.63
N ALA A 27 40.66 5.19 -10.02
CA ALA A 27 41.04 4.07 -9.17
C ALA A 27 40.14 3.92 -7.94
N THR A 28 39.77 5.04 -7.29
CA THR A 28 38.83 5.03 -6.15
C THR A 28 37.42 4.59 -6.55
N ALA A 29 36.92 5.03 -7.71
CA ALA A 29 35.59 4.66 -8.17
C ALA A 29 35.47 3.14 -8.45
N VAL A 30 36.49 2.56 -9.09
CA VAL A 30 36.54 1.11 -9.37
C VAL A 30 36.57 0.29 -8.08
N ALA A 31 37.35 0.72 -7.07
CA ALA A 31 37.42 0.04 -5.78
C ALA A 31 36.07 0.03 -5.03
N VAL A 32 35.32 1.13 -5.05
CA VAL A 32 34.01 1.24 -4.39
C VAL A 32 32.98 0.35 -5.08
N VAL A 33 32.91 0.35 -6.42
CA VAL A 33 31.97 -0.51 -7.16
C VAL A 33 32.28 -1.99 -6.93
N GLY A 34 33.56 -2.37 -6.90
CA GLY A 34 33.99 -3.73 -6.57
C GLY A 34 33.55 -4.17 -5.16
N ALA A 35 33.69 -3.29 -4.17
CA ALA A 35 33.28 -3.57 -2.80
C ALA A 35 31.74 -3.75 -2.65
N VAL A 36 30.94 -2.92 -3.33
CA VAL A 36 29.48 -3.01 -3.30
C VAL A 36 28.99 -4.30 -3.96
N LEU A 37 29.57 -4.69 -5.10
CA LEU A 37 29.22 -5.94 -5.78
C LEU A 37 29.59 -7.18 -4.94
N ALA A 38 30.76 -7.18 -4.30
CA ALA A 38 31.16 -8.27 -3.42
C ALA A 38 30.24 -8.41 -2.20
N PHE A 39 29.79 -7.29 -1.61
CA PHE A 39 28.89 -7.31 -0.46
C PHE A 39 27.47 -7.80 -0.82
N GLY A 40 26.97 -7.45 -2.00
CA GLY A 40 25.66 -7.95 -2.49
C GLY A 40 25.63 -9.47 -2.70
N ILE A 41 26.74 -10.07 -3.14
CA ILE A 41 26.84 -11.52 -3.38
C ILE A 41 26.85 -12.31 -2.06
N VAL A 42 27.48 -11.78 -1.01
CA VAL A 42 27.52 -12.44 0.31
C VAL A 42 26.14 -12.45 0.98
N LEU A 43 25.35 -11.37 0.85
CA LEU A 43 24.00 -11.34 1.43
C LEU A 43 23.01 -12.25 0.68
N GLY A 44 23.10 -12.34 -0.65
CA GLY A 44 22.14 -13.14 -1.45
C GLY A 44 22.27 -14.66 -1.31
N THR A 45 23.38 -15.20 -0.82
CA THR A 45 23.55 -16.66 -0.67
C THR A 45 23.04 -17.22 0.66
N SER A 46 22.73 -16.36 1.63
CA SER A 46 22.22 -16.77 2.95
C SER A 46 20.78 -17.28 2.90
N ASP A 47 19.95 -16.77 1.99
CA ASP A 47 18.55 -17.17 1.84
C ASP A 47 18.39 -18.48 1.05
N LEU A 48 19.31 -18.78 0.14
CA LEU A 48 19.21 -19.98 -0.69
C LEU A 48 19.46 -21.28 0.10
N VAL A 49 20.32 -21.24 1.14
CA VAL A 49 20.59 -22.40 2.00
C VAL A 49 19.40 -22.70 2.93
N ARG A 50 18.63 -21.68 3.32
CA ARG A 50 17.46 -21.86 4.20
C ARG A 50 16.27 -22.50 3.47
N SER A 51 16.16 -22.30 2.15
CA SER A 51 15.09 -22.88 1.33
C SER A 51 15.29 -24.36 0.97
N LEU A 52 16.50 -24.91 1.09
CA LEU A 52 16.81 -26.31 0.72
C LEU A 52 16.81 -27.28 1.92
N GLY A 53 16.63 -26.78 3.15
CA GLY A 53 16.77 -27.57 4.39
C GLY A 53 15.49 -28.16 4.99
N THR A 54 14.29 -27.79 4.52
CA THR A 54 13.03 -28.32 5.08
C THR A 54 12.61 -29.59 4.33
N GLY A 55 13.25 -30.70 4.71
CA GLY A 55 12.81 -32.05 4.37
C GLY A 55 11.37 -32.29 4.79
N GLY A 56 10.64 -33.02 3.95
CA GLY A 56 9.20 -33.20 3.99
C GLY A 56 8.65 -33.67 5.33
N GLN A 57 7.73 -32.87 5.87
CA GLN A 57 6.65 -33.38 6.70
C GLN A 57 5.44 -33.58 5.80
N THR A 58 5.09 -34.84 5.58
CA THR A 58 3.83 -35.24 4.97
C THR A 58 2.69 -34.73 5.88
N PRO A 59 1.76 -33.90 5.40
CA PRO A 59 0.66 -33.45 6.24
C PRO A 59 -0.22 -34.65 6.60
N GLN A 60 -0.22 -34.98 7.89
CA GLN A 60 -1.15 -35.93 8.47
C GLN A 60 -2.55 -35.30 8.42
N PRO A 61 -3.59 -36.00 7.93
CA PRO A 61 -4.94 -35.46 7.92
C PRO A 61 -5.43 -35.39 9.37
N THR A 62 -5.24 -34.24 10.01
CA THR A 62 -5.95 -33.88 11.22
C THR A 62 -7.43 -33.87 10.90
N ALA A 63 -8.20 -34.57 11.73
CA ALA A 63 -9.64 -34.56 11.72
C ALA A 63 -10.15 -33.13 11.53
N VAL A 64 -11.15 -32.97 10.67
CA VAL A 64 -11.83 -31.70 10.39
C VAL A 64 -12.43 -31.21 11.71
N GLU A 65 -11.66 -30.39 12.41
CA GLU A 65 -12.16 -29.55 13.48
C GLU A 65 -13.17 -28.60 12.83
N PRO A 66 -14.40 -28.48 13.36
CA PRO A 66 -15.39 -27.58 12.78
C PRO A 66 -14.78 -26.18 12.72
N SER A 67 -14.77 -25.57 11.52
CA SER A 67 -14.31 -24.20 11.32
C SER A 67 -14.83 -23.33 12.47
N PRO A 68 -13.95 -22.73 13.29
CA PRO A 68 -14.41 -21.80 14.30
C PRO A 68 -15.20 -20.72 13.57
N THR A 69 -16.40 -20.44 14.05
CA THR A 69 -17.25 -19.36 13.57
C THR A 69 -16.38 -18.10 13.52
N PRO A 70 -16.30 -17.37 12.37
CA PRO A 70 -15.37 -16.26 12.21
C PRO A 70 -15.55 -15.14 13.25
N TRP A 71 -16.75 -15.06 13.84
CA TRP A 71 -17.12 -14.09 14.87
C TRP A 71 -16.58 -14.39 16.27
N LEU A 72 -16.02 -15.58 16.52
CA LEU A 72 -15.55 -16.01 17.85
C LEU A 72 -14.05 -15.84 18.06
N ARG A 73 -13.33 -15.13 17.19
CA ARG A 73 -12.02 -14.58 17.55
C ARG A 73 -12.24 -13.36 18.42
N SER A 74 -12.42 -13.59 19.72
CA SER A 74 -12.31 -12.54 20.72
C SER A 74 -10.96 -11.86 20.49
N ILE A 75 -10.99 -10.57 20.16
CA ILE A 75 -9.80 -9.71 20.06
C ILE A 75 -9.05 -9.90 21.38
N ALA A 76 -7.83 -10.45 21.32
CA ALA A 76 -7.05 -10.63 22.51
C ALA A 76 -6.75 -9.24 23.11
N PRO A 77 -6.79 -9.07 24.44
CA PRO A 77 -6.39 -7.83 25.08
C PRO A 77 -5.02 -7.38 24.56
N GLY A 78 -4.95 -6.17 23.97
CA GLY A 78 -3.72 -5.60 23.39
C GLY A 78 -3.55 -5.71 21.88
N GLN A 79 -4.47 -6.35 21.13
CA GLN A 79 -4.43 -6.33 19.65
C GLN A 79 -4.83 -4.97 19.04
N LEU A 80 -5.73 -4.23 19.70
CA LEU A 80 -5.89 -2.79 19.48
C LEU A 80 -5.16 -2.07 20.62
N ALA A 81 -4.10 -1.35 20.29
CA ALA A 81 -3.47 -0.44 21.23
C ALA A 81 -4.41 0.76 21.41
N MET A 82 -5.18 0.77 22.50
CA MET A 82 -6.04 1.90 22.87
C MET A 82 -5.22 2.87 23.75
N PRO A 83 -4.90 4.09 23.28
CA PRO A 83 -4.18 5.06 24.10
C PRO A 83 -4.93 5.44 25.38
N PRO A 84 -4.23 5.87 26.44
CA PRO A 84 -4.87 6.54 27.57
C PRO A 84 -5.65 7.77 27.10
N GLY A 85 -6.92 7.88 27.49
CA GLY A 85 -7.80 8.98 27.05
C GLY A 85 -8.59 8.71 25.77
N SER A 86 -8.57 7.49 25.24
CA SER A 86 -9.45 7.08 24.14
C SER A 86 -10.93 7.30 24.45
N ASP A 87 -11.68 7.75 23.45
CA ASP A 87 -13.14 7.86 23.53
C ASP A 87 -13.78 6.47 23.35
N CYS A 88 -14.02 5.79 24.47
CA CYS A 88 -14.68 4.48 24.47
C CYS A 88 -16.08 4.54 23.85
N ALA A 89 -16.78 5.67 23.99
CA ALA A 89 -18.15 5.82 23.48
C ALA A 89 -18.19 5.83 21.95
N ALA A 90 -17.08 6.18 21.29
CA ALA A 90 -16.98 6.16 19.84
C ALA A 90 -17.33 4.77 19.24
N CYS A 91 -16.99 3.70 19.95
CA CYS A 91 -17.25 2.32 19.54
C CYS A 91 -18.32 1.61 20.39
N HIS A 92 -18.43 1.97 21.68
CA HIS A 92 -19.28 1.26 22.64
C HIS A 92 -20.63 1.92 22.92
N LEU A 93 -20.95 3.04 22.28
CA LEU A 93 -22.25 3.71 22.42
C LEU A 93 -23.11 3.49 21.17
N ASN A 94 -24.24 2.82 21.35
CA ASN A 94 -25.21 2.59 20.29
C ASN A 94 -26.06 3.85 20.03
N PRO A 95 -26.71 3.96 18.85
CA PRO A 95 -27.58 5.10 18.52
C PRO A 95 -28.77 5.30 19.48
N ASP A 96 -29.17 4.26 20.21
CA ASP A 96 -30.22 4.30 21.24
C ASP A 96 -29.71 4.72 22.63
N GLY A 97 -28.41 5.01 22.76
CA GLY A 97 -27.75 5.38 24.01
C GLY A 97 -27.34 4.19 24.88
N GLY A 98 -27.55 2.95 24.43
CA GLY A 98 -27.09 1.75 25.14
C GLY A 98 -25.59 1.49 24.99
N ILE A 99 -25.02 0.76 25.94
CA ILE A 99 -23.63 0.27 25.84
C ILE A 99 -23.64 -1.05 25.05
N GLY A 100 -22.91 -1.09 23.94
CA GLY A 100 -22.79 -2.25 23.06
C GLY A 100 -21.85 -2.00 21.89
N LEU A 101 -21.57 -3.01 21.07
CA LEU A 101 -20.80 -2.78 19.85
C LEU A 101 -21.70 -2.14 18.79
N ARG A 102 -21.27 -1.00 18.25
CA ARG A 102 -21.93 -0.41 17.08
C ARG A 102 -21.92 -1.41 15.92
N PRO A 103 -22.94 -1.41 15.04
CA PRO A 103 -22.89 -2.16 13.80
C PRO A 103 -21.69 -1.73 12.96
N ILE A 104 -20.74 -2.63 12.74
CA ILE A 104 -19.57 -2.39 11.89
C ILE A 104 -19.90 -2.92 10.49
N PRO A 105 -19.89 -2.07 9.45
CA PRO A 105 -20.17 -2.51 8.09
C PRO A 105 -19.02 -3.36 7.55
N ALA A 106 -19.29 -4.23 6.57
CA ALA A 106 -18.22 -4.86 5.80
C ALA A 106 -17.45 -3.83 4.98
N LEU A 107 -16.20 -4.13 4.62
CA LEU A 107 -15.44 -3.37 3.64
C LEU A 107 -16.16 -3.38 2.30
N ALA A 108 -16.00 -2.32 1.50
CA ALA A 108 -16.69 -2.21 0.21
C ALA A 108 -16.13 -3.15 -0.88
N HIS A 109 -14.95 -3.73 -0.66
CA HIS A 109 -14.29 -4.64 -1.58
C HIS A 109 -13.47 -5.69 -0.80
N PRO A 110 -13.20 -6.86 -1.39
CA PRO A 110 -12.18 -7.78 -0.87
C PRO A 110 -10.81 -7.10 -0.85
N VAL A 111 -9.94 -7.48 0.09
CA VAL A 111 -8.59 -6.88 0.17
C VAL A 111 -7.55 -7.68 -0.59
N HIS A 112 -7.87 -8.90 -1.05
CA HIS A 112 -6.98 -9.75 -1.85
C HIS A 112 -5.57 -9.92 -1.24
N GLY A 113 -5.46 -9.96 0.09
CA GLY A 113 -4.20 -10.07 0.82
C GLY A 113 -3.48 -8.75 1.12
N TRP A 114 -3.96 -7.61 0.61
CA TRP A 114 -3.41 -6.27 0.87
C TRP A 114 -4.01 -5.69 2.16
N THR A 115 -3.51 -6.15 3.31
CA THR A 115 -4.08 -5.78 4.62
C THR A 115 -3.63 -4.42 5.14
N THR A 116 -2.60 -3.81 4.54
CA THR A 116 -2.18 -2.44 4.84
C THR A 116 -3.01 -1.48 3.99
N CYS A 117 -4.15 -1.02 4.51
CA CYS A 117 -5.14 -0.29 3.72
C CYS A 117 -4.59 1.00 3.09
N THR A 118 -3.52 1.55 3.66
CA THR A 118 -2.85 2.75 3.15
C THR A 118 -2.03 2.54 1.87
N GLU A 119 -1.88 1.30 1.41
CA GLU A 119 -1.23 1.01 0.13
C GLU A 119 -2.09 1.45 -1.07
N CYS A 120 -3.42 1.46 -0.90
CA CYS A 120 -4.37 1.90 -1.93
C CYS A 120 -5.12 3.18 -1.53
N HIS A 121 -5.36 3.39 -0.24
CA HIS A 121 -6.09 4.55 0.27
C HIS A 121 -5.13 5.50 0.97
N ASP A 122 -5.29 6.81 0.80
CA ASP A 122 -4.60 7.73 1.70
C ASP A 122 -5.38 7.84 3.03
N ASN A 123 -4.75 8.36 4.09
CA ASN A 123 -5.42 8.51 5.40
C ASN A 123 -6.71 9.33 5.32
N GLN A 124 -6.75 10.35 4.44
CA GLN A 124 -7.91 11.23 4.26
C GLN A 124 -9.06 10.56 3.47
N ARG A 125 -8.78 9.43 2.79
CA ARG A 125 -9.73 8.62 2.01
C ARG A 125 -10.14 7.35 2.73
N LEU A 126 -9.34 6.85 3.66
CA LEU A 126 -9.86 6.02 4.72
C LEU A 126 -10.96 6.84 5.39
N VAL A 127 -12.05 6.20 5.84
CA VAL A 127 -13.20 6.90 6.45
C VAL A 127 -12.79 7.43 7.84
N GLU A 128 -11.75 8.24 7.91
CA GLU A 128 -11.00 8.71 9.08
C GLU A 128 -11.91 9.55 9.99
N THR A 129 -12.98 10.09 9.43
CA THR A 129 -14.01 10.86 10.13
C THR A 129 -15.14 10.01 10.70
N ALA A 130 -15.18 8.70 10.44
CA ALA A 130 -16.19 7.87 11.07
C ALA A 130 -15.94 7.78 12.58
N PRO A 131 -17.00 7.84 13.40
CA PRO A 131 -16.88 7.68 14.84
C PRO A 131 -16.12 6.38 15.18
N GLY A 132 -15.04 6.50 15.94
CA GLY A 132 -14.25 5.37 16.43
C GLY A 132 -12.97 5.07 15.65
N HIS A 133 -12.73 5.71 14.50
CA HIS A 133 -11.51 5.47 13.70
C HIS A 133 -10.26 6.25 14.16
N ASN A 134 -10.38 7.08 15.21
CA ASN A 134 -9.24 7.83 15.74
C ASN A 134 -8.18 6.89 16.34
N GLY A 135 -6.97 6.91 15.76
CA GLY A 135 -5.83 6.14 16.26
C GLY A 135 -5.82 4.66 15.85
N ILE A 136 -6.66 4.25 14.90
CA ILE A 136 -6.58 2.92 14.29
C ILE A 136 -5.45 2.90 13.26
N HIS A 137 -4.54 1.92 13.34
CA HIS A 137 -3.47 1.76 12.36
C HIS A 137 -3.99 1.17 11.04
N ALA A 138 -3.28 1.47 9.95
CA ALA A 138 -3.65 1.08 8.59
C ALA A 138 -3.79 -0.44 8.35
N ASP A 139 -3.16 -1.25 9.19
CA ASP A 139 -3.16 -2.71 9.16
C ASP A 139 -4.16 -3.34 10.15
N GLN A 140 -4.92 -2.52 10.89
CA GLN A 140 -5.85 -2.96 11.93
C GLN A 140 -7.32 -2.90 11.51
N CYS A 141 -7.63 -2.50 10.28
CA CYS A 141 -9.01 -2.36 9.81
C CYS A 141 -9.81 -3.68 9.90
N LEU A 142 -9.16 -4.81 9.60
CA LEU A 142 -9.77 -6.14 9.65
C LEU A 142 -10.02 -6.67 11.08
N VAL A 143 -9.61 -5.93 12.11
CA VAL A 143 -9.98 -6.26 13.49
C VAL A 143 -11.47 -6.02 13.73
N CYS A 144 -12.04 -5.05 13.02
CA CYS A 144 -13.44 -4.65 13.15
C CYS A 144 -14.25 -5.00 11.91
N HIS A 145 -13.69 -4.77 10.73
CA HIS A 145 -14.39 -4.98 9.46
C HIS A 145 -14.19 -6.41 8.94
N THR A 146 -15.26 -6.99 8.41
CA THR A 146 -15.16 -8.15 7.52
C THR A 146 -14.96 -7.67 6.09
N GLU A 147 -14.34 -8.49 5.26
CA GLU A 147 -14.32 -8.25 3.82
C GLU A 147 -15.73 -8.33 3.23
N ALA A 148 -15.98 -7.64 2.12
CA ALA A 148 -17.19 -7.86 1.33
C ALA A 148 -17.16 -9.25 0.70
N ASP A 149 -18.35 -9.85 0.59
CA ASP A 149 -18.54 -11.09 -0.14
C ASP A 149 -18.48 -10.85 -1.65
N GLY A 150 -17.33 -11.11 -2.24
CA GLY A 150 -17.13 -11.18 -3.69
C GLY A 150 -16.93 -9.83 -4.38
N PRO A 151 -16.58 -9.88 -5.69
CA PRO A 151 -16.41 -8.67 -6.49
C PRO A 151 -17.75 -7.96 -6.68
N ALA A 152 -17.72 -6.66 -6.92
CA ALA A 152 -18.94 -5.96 -7.30
C ALA A 152 -19.52 -6.58 -8.60
N PRO A 153 -20.86 -6.59 -8.75
CA PRO A 153 -21.49 -7.15 -9.93
C PRO A 153 -20.92 -6.58 -11.24
N THR A 154 -20.71 -7.43 -12.24
CA THR A 154 -20.25 -6.98 -13.55
C THR A 154 -21.26 -6.00 -14.17
N PRO A 155 -20.81 -4.87 -14.76
CA PRO A 155 -21.69 -3.98 -15.52
C PRO A 155 -22.42 -4.72 -16.64
N GLN A 156 -23.68 -4.36 -16.89
CA GLN A 156 -24.46 -4.92 -18.01
C GLN A 156 -23.95 -4.48 -19.38
N HIS A 157 -23.15 -3.41 -19.43
CA HIS A 157 -22.49 -2.92 -20.65
C HIS A 157 -20.97 -3.02 -20.49
N PRO A 158 -20.37 -4.23 -20.49
CA PRO A 158 -18.94 -4.41 -20.24
C PRO A 158 -18.07 -3.76 -21.33
N SER A 159 -18.60 -3.60 -22.55
CA SER A 159 -17.91 -2.91 -23.65
C SER A 159 -17.81 -1.39 -23.45
N LEU A 160 -18.52 -0.81 -22.48
CA LEU A 160 -18.49 0.62 -22.14
C LEU A 160 -17.61 0.92 -20.93
N ALA A 161 -16.57 0.12 -20.70
CA ALA A 161 -15.62 0.32 -19.60
C ALA A 161 -15.09 1.77 -19.57
N GLY A 162 -15.24 2.44 -18.43
CA GLY A 162 -14.82 3.84 -18.24
C GLY A 162 -15.82 4.89 -18.73
N ALA A 163 -16.99 4.52 -19.24
CA ALA A 163 -18.04 5.47 -19.62
C ALA A 163 -18.68 6.15 -18.39
N ASP A 164 -19.24 7.34 -18.57
CA ASP A 164 -20.04 7.99 -17.54
C ASP A 164 -21.39 7.25 -17.36
N CYS A 165 -21.43 6.35 -16.37
CA CYS A 165 -22.62 5.55 -16.06
C CYS A 165 -23.87 6.42 -15.84
N LEU A 166 -23.69 7.57 -15.16
CA LEU A 166 -24.78 8.47 -14.82
C LEU A 166 -25.18 9.37 -16.00
N GLY A 167 -24.33 9.49 -17.02
CA GLY A 167 -24.66 10.18 -18.27
C GLY A 167 -25.86 9.54 -18.98
N CYS A 168 -25.98 8.21 -18.96
CA CYS A 168 -27.15 7.51 -19.48
C CYS A 168 -28.18 7.16 -18.40
N HIS A 169 -27.75 6.73 -17.22
CA HIS A 169 -28.68 6.25 -16.19
C HIS A 169 -29.21 7.35 -15.27
N GLY A 170 -28.55 8.50 -15.11
CA GLY A 170 -28.98 9.59 -14.23
C GLY A 170 -29.54 9.09 -12.88
N LYS A 171 -30.76 9.52 -12.55
CA LYS A 171 -31.49 9.11 -11.33
C LYS A 171 -32.20 7.75 -11.45
N ILE A 172 -32.25 7.16 -12.64
CA ILE A 172 -32.87 5.84 -12.87
C ILE A 172 -31.86 4.69 -12.76
N ALA A 173 -30.60 4.99 -12.45
CA ALA A 173 -29.64 3.98 -12.05
C ALA A 173 -30.20 3.25 -10.82
N PRO A 174 -30.30 1.90 -10.83
CA PRO A 174 -30.74 1.13 -9.67
C PRO A 174 -29.62 1.06 -8.63
N LEU A 175 -29.24 2.22 -8.09
CA LEU A 175 -28.19 2.34 -7.10
C LEU A 175 -28.76 2.01 -5.72
N PRO A 176 -28.09 1.15 -4.93
CA PRO A 176 -28.40 1.06 -3.52
C PRO A 176 -28.13 2.42 -2.85
N SER A 177 -28.76 2.67 -1.70
CA SER A 177 -28.59 3.93 -0.95
C SER A 177 -27.12 4.24 -0.62
N SER A 178 -26.29 3.22 -0.45
CA SER A 178 -24.84 3.35 -0.22
C SER A 178 -24.04 3.89 -1.43
N MET A 179 -24.67 3.99 -2.59
CA MET A 179 -24.08 4.50 -3.83
C MET A 179 -24.80 5.72 -4.39
N ALA A 180 -25.88 6.19 -3.75
CA ALA A 180 -26.73 7.26 -4.28
C ALA A 180 -25.97 8.57 -4.55
N ASP A 181 -24.98 8.88 -3.72
CA ASP A 181 -24.19 10.11 -3.79
C ASP A 181 -22.79 9.90 -4.40
N ARG A 182 -22.52 8.70 -4.96
CA ARG A 182 -21.21 8.43 -5.58
C ARG A 182 -21.15 9.03 -6.98
N PRO A 183 -20.09 9.81 -7.30
CA PRO A 183 -19.88 10.29 -8.65
C PRO A 183 -19.56 9.13 -9.60
N SER A 184 -19.94 9.28 -10.88
CA SER A 184 -19.94 8.19 -11.86
C SER A 184 -18.55 7.63 -12.16
N GLU A 185 -17.52 8.46 -11.99
CA GLU A 185 -16.12 8.09 -12.20
C GLU A 185 -15.65 7.03 -11.21
N LEU A 186 -16.28 6.93 -10.02
CA LEU A 186 -15.92 5.94 -9.02
C LEU A 186 -16.59 4.58 -9.24
N CYS A 187 -17.61 4.49 -10.12
CA CYS A 187 -18.32 3.23 -10.36
C CYS A 187 -17.36 2.15 -10.87
N TRP A 188 -16.41 2.51 -11.73
CA TRP A 188 -15.45 1.59 -12.34
C TRP A 188 -14.40 1.03 -11.39
N LEU A 189 -14.20 1.66 -10.23
CA LEU A 189 -13.28 1.15 -9.21
C LEU A 189 -13.75 -0.21 -8.68
N CYS A 190 -15.05 -0.41 -8.61
CA CYS A 190 -15.67 -1.63 -8.11
C CYS A 190 -16.24 -2.48 -9.26
N HIS A 191 -16.92 -1.86 -10.23
CA HIS A 191 -17.62 -2.54 -11.31
C HIS A 191 -16.76 -2.67 -12.57
N GLN A 192 -15.72 -3.51 -12.50
CA GLN A 192 -14.82 -3.73 -13.62
C GLN A 192 -15.48 -4.61 -14.69
N SER A 193 -15.26 -4.29 -15.97
CA SER A 193 -15.55 -5.20 -17.07
C SER A 193 -14.51 -6.32 -17.04
N GLN A 194 -14.94 -7.55 -16.76
CA GLN A 194 -14.08 -8.73 -16.84
C GLN A 194 -13.71 -9.04 -18.28
#